data_AF-A0A7C1C2A8-F1
#
_entry.id   AF-A0A7C1C2A8-F1
#
_cell.length_a   1.000
_cell.length_b   1.000
_cell.length_c   1.000
_cell.angle_alpha   90.00
_cell.angle_beta   90.00
_cell.angle_gamma   90.00
#
_symmetry.space_group_name_H-M   'P 1'
#
loop_
_entity.id
_entity.type
_entity.pdbx_description
1 polymer ?
#
loop_
_entity_poly.entity_id
_entity_poly.type
_entity_poly.pdbx_seq_one_letter_code
_entity_poly.pdbx_strand_id
1 'polypeptide(L)'
;RNVDLSHSELHFVDFSNANLSNANFADADIEGAFFYRCILKGAKNLDGAKGLEKSIFIDVVVSKDQKRIIEQKTDAGINSFVVRG
;
A
#
# COMPACT_ATOMS: atom_id res chain seq x y z
N ARG A 1 -11.09 -6.61 -1.47
CA ARG A 1 -11.05 -6.15 -2.89
C ARG A 1 -12.16 -5.13 -3.08
N ASN A 2 -11.94 -4.07 -3.86
CA ASN A 2 -12.91 -2.98 -4.11
C ASN A 2 -13.44 -2.35 -2.80
N VAL A 3 -12.60 -2.26 -1.77
CA VAL A 3 -12.97 -1.64 -0.50
C VAL A 3 -12.66 -0.16 -0.54
N ASP A 4 -13.55 0.66 0.00
CA ASP A 4 -13.27 2.06 0.23
C ASP A 4 -12.63 2.22 1.61
N LEU A 5 -11.37 2.64 1.63
CA LEU A 5 -10.60 2.96 2.83
C LEU A 5 -10.36 4.46 2.94
N SER A 6 -11.04 5.27 2.12
CA SER A 6 -10.84 6.71 2.15
C SER A 6 -11.16 7.29 3.53
N HIS A 7 -10.37 8.27 3.95
CA HIS A 7 -10.49 8.95 5.24
C HIS A 7 -10.41 8.04 6.47
N SER A 8 -9.99 6.78 6.33
CA SER A 8 -9.91 5.84 7.44
C SER A 8 -8.64 6.05 8.27
N GLU A 9 -8.75 5.85 9.58
CA GLU A 9 -7.61 5.80 10.51
C GLU A 9 -7.09 4.36 10.56
N LEU A 10 -5.99 4.09 9.84
CA LEU A 10 -5.39 2.76 9.65
C LEU A 10 -3.93 2.72 10.12
N HIS A 11 -3.54 3.64 11.00
CA HIS A 11 -2.18 3.69 11.55
C HIS A 11 -1.85 2.39 12.29
N PHE A 12 -0.64 1.85 12.07
CA PHE A 12 -0.15 0.61 12.68
C PHE A 12 -1.00 -0.66 12.42
N VAL A 13 -1.90 -0.64 11.44
CA VAL A 13 -2.71 -1.81 11.08
C VAL A 13 -1.87 -2.83 10.30
N ASP A 14 -2.07 -4.11 10.62
CA ASP A 14 -1.51 -5.23 9.88
C ASP A 14 -2.48 -5.68 8.75
N PHE A 15 -2.07 -5.47 7.50
CA PHE A 15 -2.78 -5.90 6.29
C PHE A 15 -2.22 -7.21 5.70
N SER A 16 -1.51 -8.02 6.49
CA SER A 16 -0.91 -9.26 6.04
C SER A 16 -1.90 -10.16 5.31
N ASN A 17 -1.53 -10.62 4.11
CA ASN A 17 -2.31 -11.47 3.22
C ASN A 17 -3.65 -10.88 2.75
N ALA A 18 -3.91 -9.60 2.98
CA ALA A 18 -5.15 -8.96 2.56
C ALA A 18 -5.23 -8.86 1.02
N ASN A 19 -6.43 -9.03 0.48
CA ASN A 19 -6.71 -8.68 -0.90
C ASN A 19 -7.28 -7.27 -0.97
N LEU A 20 -6.42 -6.28 -1.17
CA LEU A 20 -6.74 -4.85 -1.31
C LEU A 20 -6.77 -4.41 -2.78
N SER A 21 -6.97 -5.36 -3.71
CA SER A 21 -7.08 -5.01 -5.13
C SER A 21 -8.20 -3.99 -5.34
N ASN A 22 -7.93 -2.95 -6.12
CA ASN A 22 -8.84 -1.83 -6.38
C ASN A 22 -9.32 -1.03 -5.15
N ALA A 23 -8.66 -1.16 -3.99
CA ALA A 23 -9.01 -0.37 -2.82
C ALA A 23 -8.76 1.14 -3.05
N ASN A 24 -9.54 1.99 -2.39
CA ASN A 24 -9.35 3.43 -2.41
C ASN A 24 -8.68 3.90 -1.10
N PHE A 25 -7.50 4.52 -1.19
CA PHE A 25 -6.75 5.03 -0.04
C PHE A 25 -6.76 6.57 0.06
N ALA A 26 -7.69 7.26 -0.61
CA ALA A 26 -7.74 8.72 -0.58
C ALA A 26 -7.82 9.24 0.88
N ASP A 27 -6.85 10.06 1.28
CA ASP A 27 -6.74 10.63 2.63
C ASP A 27 -6.74 9.62 3.78
N ALA A 28 -6.52 8.33 3.50
CA ALA A 28 -6.36 7.31 4.52
C ALA A 28 -5.06 7.57 5.31
N ASP A 29 -5.10 7.39 6.63
CA ASP A 29 -3.90 7.40 7.46
C ASP A 29 -3.37 5.97 7.59
N ILE A 30 -2.26 5.68 6.91
CA ILE A 30 -1.59 4.38 6.94
C ILE A 30 -0.22 4.47 7.64
N GLU A 31 0.02 5.49 8.47
CA GLU A 31 1.29 5.63 9.19
C GLU A 31 1.66 4.35 9.95
N GLY A 32 2.83 3.78 9.67
CA GLY A 32 3.31 2.56 10.33
C GLY A 32 2.53 1.29 9.98
N ALA A 33 1.61 1.32 9.01
CA ALA A 33 0.89 0.13 8.58
C ALA A 33 1.84 -0.90 7.94
N PHE A 34 1.53 -2.18 8.15
CA PHE A 34 2.33 -3.29 7.66
C PHE A 34 1.59 -4.04 6.55
N PHE A 35 2.20 -4.08 5.36
CA PHE A 35 1.69 -4.80 4.20
C PHE A 35 2.61 -5.97 3.88
N TYR A 36 2.27 -7.17 4.35
CA TYR A 36 2.99 -8.39 4.00
C TYR A 36 2.14 -9.29 3.11
N ARG A 37 2.65 -9.70 1.94
CA ARG A 37 1.92 -10.58 1.01
C ARG A 37 0.52 -10.07 0.61
N CYS A 38 0.32 -8.75 0.68
CA CYS A 38 -0.93 -8.11 0.29
C CYS A 38 -1.00 -7.95 -1.23
N ILE A 39 -2.22 -8.02 -1.80
CA ILE A 39 -2.47 -7.70 -3.20
C ILE A 39 -3.00 -6.28 -3.30
N LEU A 40 -2.19 -5.37 -3.85
CA LEU A 40 -2.54 -3.97 -4.07
C LEU A 40 -2.90 -3.65 -5.52
N LYS A 41 -2.88 -4.61 -6.44
CA LYS A 41 -3.15 -4.36 -7.87
C LYS A 41 -4.42 -3.53 -8.10
N GLY A 42 -4.27 -2.38 -8.74
CA GLY A 42 -5.36 -1.46 -9.05
C GLY A 42 -5.83 -0.57 -7.88
N ALA A 43 -5.26 -0.72 -6.67
CA ALA A 43 -5.45 0.24 -5.58
C ALA A 43 -5.09 1.66 -6.02
N LYS A 44 -5.91 2.62 -5.61
CA LYS A 44 -5.86 4.02 -6.02
C LYS A 44 -5.46 4.91 -4.85
N ASN A 45 -4.91 6.08 -5.17
CA ASN A 45 -4.59 7.15 -4.23
C ASN A 45 -3.56 6.76 -3.15
N LEU A 46 -2.66 5.81 -3.45
CA LEU A 46 -1.58 5.43 -2.53
C LEU A 46 -0.64 6.61 -2.25
N ASP A 47 -0.34 7.41 -3.26
CA ASP A 47 0.47 8.62 -3.16
C ASP A 47 -0.17 9.73 -2.32
N GLY A 48 -1.49 9.73 -2.19
CA GLY A 48 -2.26 10.63 -1.32
C GLY A 48 -2.52 10.10 0.09
N ALA A 49 -2.16 8.85 0.39
CA ALA A 49 -2.31 8.29 1.72
C ALA A 49 -1.27 8.91 2.68
N LYS A 50 -1.71 9.27 3.88
CA LYS A 50 -0.85 9.85 4.92
C LYS A 50 0.01 8.75 5.53
N GLY A 51 1.28 9.06 5.82
CA GLY A 51 2.20 8.10 6.44
C GLY A 51 2.66 6.97 5.53
N LEU A 52 2.48 7.10 4.20
CA LEU A 52 2.96 6.12 3.23
C LEU A 52 4.48 5.89 3.37
N GLU A 53 5.24 6.96 3.61
CA GLU A 53 6.69 6.93 3.79
C GLU A 53 7.14 6.15 5.03
N LYS A 54 6.25 5.96 6.00
CA LYS A 54 6.46 5.19 7.23
C LYS A 54 5.82 3.80 7.17
N SER A 55 5.13 3.46 6.08
CA SER A 55 4.54 2.14 5.86
C SER A 55 5.60 1.16 5.36
N ILE A 56 5.39 -0.13 5.65
CA ILE A 56 6.30 -1.20 5.25
C ILE A 56 5.59 -2.14 4.27
N PHE A 57 6.25 -2.46 3.16
CA PHE A 57 5.72 -3.28 2.06
C PHE A 57 6.65 -4.46 1.77
N ILE A 58 6.26 -5.66 2.19
CA ILE A 58 7.03 -6.88 2.01
C ILE A 58 6.26 -7.88 1.16
N ASP A 59 6.88 -8.37 0.08
CA ASP A 59 6.29 -9.39 -0.81
C ASP A 59 4.91 -8.96 -1.36
N VAL A 60 4.71 -7.65 -1.59
CA VAL A 60 3.40 -7.12 -2.02
C VAL A 60 3.22 -7.24 -3.54
N VAL A 61 2.01 -7.62 -3.97
CA VAL A 61 1.68 -7.72 -5.40
C VAL A 61 1.17 -6.38 -5.91
N VAL A 62 1.89 -5.79 -6.86
CA VAL A 62 1.66 -4.43 -7.37
C VAL A 62 1.79 -4.35 -8.89
N SER A 63 1.23 -3.29 -9.49
CA SER A 63 1.56 -2.87 -10.85
C SER A 63 2.89 -2.10 -10.89
N LYS A 64 3.42 -1.84 -12.10
CA LYS A 64 4.65 -1.03 -12.29
C LYS A 64 4.50 0.38 -11.71
N ASP A 65 3.34 1.02 -11.92
CA ASP A 65 3.10 2.38 -11.43
C ASP A 65 3.00 2.43 -9.91
N GLN A 66 2.32 1.46 -9.31
CA GLN A 66 2.21 1.36 -7.85
C GLN A 66 3.56 1.09 -7.20
N LYS A 67 4.37 0.19 -7.78
CA LYS A 67 5.76 -0.01 -7.36
C LYS A 67 6.52 1.32 -7.38
N ARG A 68 6.48 2.06 -8.48
CA ARG A 68 7.15 3.36 -8.62
C ARG A 68 6.71 4.35 -7.55
N ILE A 69 5.40 4.46 -7.29
CA ILE A 69 4.85 5.36 -6.27
C ILE A 69 5.39 5.00 -4.88
N ILE A 70 5.32 3.72 -4.51
CA ILE A 70 5.75 3.26 -3.18
C ILE A 70 7.27 3.46 -3.04
N GLU A 71 8.07 3.01 -4.01
CA GLU A 71 9.54 3.15 -3.97
C GLU A 71 10.01 4.61 -3.93
N GLN A 72 9.31 5.53 -4.60
CA GLN A 72 9.66 6.95 -4.58
C GLN A 72 9.41 7.62 -3.21
N LYS A 73 8.50 7.07 -2.41
CA LYS A 73 8.08 7.65 -1.13
C LYS A 73 8.60 6.91 0.10
N THR A 74 9.12 5.69 -0.05
CA THR A 74 9.55 4.84 1.06
C THR A 74 11.04 4.56 1.00
N ASP A 75 11.61 4.04 2.09
CA ASP A 75 12.97 3.51 2.08
C ASP A 75 13.03 2.23 1.23
N ALA A 76 13.70 2.31 0.09
CA ALA A 76 13.84 1.23 -0.87
C ALA A 76 14.58 0.00 -0.31
N GLY A 77 15.33 0.12 0.79
CA GLY A 77 16.13 -0.97 1.35
C GLY A 77 15.31 -2.07 2.03
N ILE A 78 14.10 -1.76 2.51
CA ILE A 78 13.27 -2.69 3.28
C ILE A 78 12.16 -3.29 2.41
N ASN A 79 11.67 -2.54 1.43
CA ASN A 79 10.47 -2.93 0.68
C ASN A 79 10.77 -3.95 -0.42
N SER A 80 9.85 -4.89 -0.63
CA SER A 80 9.94 -5.93 -1.67
C SER A 80 8.61 -6.11 -2.40
N PHE A 81 8.69 -6.32 -3.71
CA PHE A 81 7.55 -6.26 -4.61
C PHE A 81 7.50 -7.44 -5.58
N VAL A 82 6.30 -7.97 -5.78
CA VAL A 82 5.97 -8.88 -6.88
C VAL A 82 5.22 -8.09 -7.94
N VAL A 83 5.93 -7.65 -8.98
CA VAL A 83 5.33 -6.88 -10.07
C VAL A 83 4.58 -7.80 -11.01
N ARG A 84 3.28 -7.54 -11.22
CA ARG A 84 2.47 -8.24 -12.22
C ARG A 84 1.87 -7.25 -13.20
N GLY A 85 1.98 -7.56 -14.50
CA GLY A 85 1.27 -6.85 -15.57
C GLY A 85 -0.24 -6.91 -15.38
#